data_AF-A0A840DT00-F1
#
_entry.id   AF-A0A840DT00-F1
#
_cell.length_a   1.000
_cell.length_b   1.000
_cell.length_c   1.000
_cell.angle_alpha   90.00
_cell.angle_beta   90.00
_cell.angle_gamma   90.00
#
_symmetry.space_group_name_H-M   'P 1'
#
loop_
_entity.id
_entity.type
_entity.pdbx_description
1 polymer ?
#
loop_
_entity_poly.entity_id
_entity_poly.type
_entity_poly.pdbx_seq_one_letter_code
_entity_poly.pdbx_strand_id
1 'polypeptide(L)' 'MNKQEKARVIEEFLQRLNMMAGTGNGIGKATVKKIREFAEKEGFLPKQ' A
#
# COMPACT_ATOMS: atom_id res chain seq x y z
N MET A 1 3.75 -4.34 -18.06
CA MET A 1 2.66 -3.70 -17.29
C MET A 1 2.63 -2.22 -17.57
N ASN A 2 1.47 -1.72 -17.96
CA ASN A 2 1.25 -0.27 -18.09
C ASN A 2 1.12 0.40 -16.71
N LYS A 3 1.07 1.74 -16.67
CA LYS A 3 1.02 2.51 -15.40
C LYS A 3 -0.20 2.17 -14.54
N GLN A 4 -1.35 1.90 -15.17
CA GLN A 4 -2.59 1.55 -14.48
C GLN A 4 -2.53 0.15 -13.86
N GLU A 5 -1.97 -0.83 -14.57
CA GLU A 5 -1.75 -2.18 -14.03
C GLU A 5 -0.80 -2.15 -12.84
N LYS A 6 0.27 -1.33 -12.90
CA LYS A 6 1.19 -1.18 -11.77
C LYS A 6 0.49 -0.58 -10.55
N ALA A 7 -0.27 0.49 -10.73
CA ALA A 7 -1.03 1.10 -9.65
C ALA A 7 -2.02 0.10 -9.02
N ARG A 8 -2.71 -0.69 -9.84
CA ARG A 8 -3.64 -1.73 -9.37
C ARG A 8 -2.94 -2.79 -8.52
N VAL A 9 -1.81 -3.33 -8.97
CA VAL A 9 -1.05 -4.34 -8.20
C VAL A 9 -0.58 -3.78 -6.85
N ILE A 10 -0.14 -2.52 -6.82
CA ILE A 10 0.29 -1.87 -5.58
C ILE A 10 -0.89 -1.63 -4.63
N GLU A 11 -2.05 -1.22 -5.16
CA GLU A 11 -3.26 -1.05 -4.37
C GLU A 11 -3.73 -2.38 -3.75
N GLU A 12 -3.77 -3.46 -4.54
CA GLU A 12 -4.09 -4.81 -4.07
C GLU A 12 -3.10 -5.29 -2.98
N PHE A 13 -1.80 -5.00 -3.16
CA PHE A 13 -0.77 -5.30 -2.17
C PHE A 13 -1.02 -4.54 -0.85
N LEU A 14 -1.28 -3.23 -0.91
CA LEU A 14 -1.53 -2.41 0.28
C LEU A 14 -2.81 -2.83 1.01
N GLN A 15 -3.86 -3.20 0.29
CA GLN A 15 -5.08 -3.74 0.88
C GLN A 15 -4.80 -5.02 1.66
N ARG A 16 -4.04 -5.95 1.06
CA ARG A 16 -3.63 -7.18 1.75
C ARG A 16 -2.75 -6.91 2.96
N LEU A 17 -1.80 -5.98 2.84
CA LEU A 17 -0.95 -5.57 3.94
C LEU A 17 -1.76 -4.98 5.11
N ASN A 18 -2.79 -4.18 4.81
CA ASN A 18 -3.70 -3.62 5.80
C ASN A 18 -4.53 -4.70 6.51
N MET A 19 -5.01 -5.72 5.78
CA MET A 19 -5.72 -6.87 6.37
C MET A 19 -4.82 -7.68 7.31
N MET A 20 -3.54 -7.80 6.97
CA MET A 20 -2.57 -8.53 7.79
C MET A 20 -2.03 -7.69 8.97
N ALA A 21 -2.34 -6.40 9.04
CA ALA A 21 -1.84 -5.54 10.10
C ALA A 21 -2.46 -5.91 11.46
N GLY A 22 -1.63 -6.03 12.50
CA GLY A 22 -2.07 -6.38 13.85
C GLY A 22 -2.31 -7.88 14.07
N THR A 23 -1.90 -8.74 13.14
CA THR A 23 -2.03 -10.21 13.26
C THR A 23 -0.88 -10.89 14.02
N GLY A 24 0.02 -10.11 14.65
CA GLY A 24 1.22 -10.64 15.31
C GLY A 24 2.44 -10.79 14.39
N ASN A 25 2.34 -10.39 13.12
CA ASN A 25 3.42 -10.40 12.13
C ASN A 25 4.39 -9.20 12.21
N GLY A 26 4.29 -8.37 13.25
CA GLY A 26 5.10 -7.16 13.42
C GLY A 26 4.69 -5.97 12.56
N ILE A 27 3.61 -6.05 11.77
CA ILE A 27 3.12 -4.96 10.92
C ILE A 27 1.93 -4.28 11.60
N GLY A 28 2.11 -3.01 11.98
CA GLY A 28 1.04 -2.18 12.54
C GLY A 28 0.28 -1.39 11.48
N LYS A 29 -0.98 -1.02 11.76
CA LYS A 29 -1.80 -0.18 10.87
C LYS A 29 -1.13 1.15 10.52
N ALA A 30 -0.43 1.75 11.49
CA ALA A 30 0.34 2.98 11.28
C ALA A 30 1.48 2.80 10.26
N THR A 31 2.12 1.64 10.23
CA THR A 31 3.16 1.32 9.23
C THR A 31 2.55 1.22 7.84
N VAL A 32 1.41 0.54 7.69
CA VAL A 32 0.72 0.43 6.40
C VAL A 32 0.31 1.81 5.86
N LYS A 33 -0.19 2.69 6.73
CA LYS A 33 -0.49 4.08 6.37
C LYS A 33 0.73 4.82 5.81
N LYS A 34 1.88 4.75 6.49
CA LYS A 34 3.13 5.39 6.03
C LYS A 34 3.61 4.85 4.68
N ILE A 35 3.44 3.55 4.43
CA ILE A 35 3.82 2.93 3.14
C ILE A 35 2.91 3.44 2.02
N ARG A 36 1.60 3.60 2.28
CA ARG A 36 0.67 4.21 1.31
C ARG A 36 1.07 5.65 0.99
N GLU A 37 1.32 6.47 2.01
CA GLU A 37 1.75 7.86 1.84
C GLU A 37 3.05 7.96 1.01
N PHE A 38 3.99 7.04 1.25
CA PHE A 38 5.20 6.92 0.44
C PHE A 38 4.88 6.56 -1.02
N ALA A 39 4.00 5.58 -1.26
CA ALA A 39 3.62 5.16 -2.60
C ALA A 39 2.94 6.30 -3.39
N GLU A 40 2.12 7.11 -2.74
CA GLU A 40 1.49 8.30 -3.33
C GLU A 40 2.52 9.40 -3.63
N LYS A 41 3.44 9.68 -2.70
CA LYS A 41 4.49 10.69 -2.85
C LYS A 41 5.40 10.40 -4.05
N GLU A 42 5.79 9.15 -4.23
CA GLU A 42 6.67 8.71 -5.30
C GLU A 42 5.91 8.48 -6.63
N GLY A 43 4.59 8.70 -6.65
CA GLY A 43 3.77 8.57 -7.86
C GLY A 43 3.50 7.13 -8.31
N PHE A 44 3.68 6.16 -7.42
CA PHE A 44 3.28 4.77 -7.63
C PHE A 44 1.76 4.59 -7.57
N LEU A 45 1.10 5.43 -6.78
CA LEU A 45 -0.35 5.54 -6.70
C LEU A 45 -0.81 6.99 -6.92
N PRO A 46 -2.01 7.21 -7.47
CA PRO A 46 -2.64 8.52 -7.42
C PRO A 46 -2.91 8.89 -5.95
N LYS A 47 -2.76 10.19 -5.61
CA LYS A 47 -3.23 10.70 -4.32
C LYS A 47 -4.74 10.50 -4.22
N GLN A 48 -5.19 9.89 -3.12
CA GLN A 48 -6.60 9.77 -2.78
C GLN A 48 -7.11 11.01 -2.06
#